data_AF-A0A3B0YG88-F1
#
_entry.id   AF-A0A3B0YG88-F1
#
_cell.length_a   1.000
_cell.length_b   1.000
_cell.length_c   1.000
_cell.angle_alpha   90.00
_cell.angle_beta   90.00
_cell.angle_gamma   90.00
#
_symmetry.space_group_name_H-M   'P 1'
#
loop_
_entity.id
_entity.type
_entity.pdbx_description
1 polymer ?
#
loop_
_entity_poly.entity_id
_entity_poly.type
_entity_poly.pdbx_seq_one_letter_code
_entity_poly.pdbx_strand_id
1 'polypeptide(L)'
;MTASSPNIWLVLGDKLGDNAQAAKVADCLGMPYTTKRLLPRQKYALGKPFFRISLEHLDMNRSDPLNPPWPDLVITAGRRHAMAALWIKAQNPTTKIVLLGRPRRWIEKFDLVITPPQHQVPDQPNVLPLSLPLMRADKERISQQSEHWRNRFDSLKKPIIAVLVGGPTRPYRFDKKAVRELLTQCKLIQECHGGTLYFSTSRRTPAAVIATLDKERPQPSVLHEWTPGDPENPYLALLGLAEYFIVTGDSVSMMIEVADCKKPLAIFPLPNGWRGTLWQRCRLFDKIYQRLGNQLYKTGIVGFGRDLGTLHKMLINTGFAVAAGNAFIQPTQSLPDELEKIGARIRLLIKNPAECDT
;
A
#
# COMPACT_ATOMS: atom_id res chain seq x y z
N MET A 1 12.58 40.71 -5.90
CA MET A 1 11.96 39.77 -6.88
C MET A 1 11.31 38.67 -6.08
N THR A 2 9.98 38.56 -6.07
CA THR A 2 9.28 37.45 -5.40
C THR A 2 9.66 36.16 -6.11
N ALA A 3 10.31 35.22 -5.42
CA ALA A 3 10.65 33.92 -5.99
C ALA A 3 9.38 33.28 -6.58
N SER A 4 9.41 32.95 -7.87
CA SER A 4 8.29 32.25 -8.52
C SER A 4 8.05 30.94 -7.77
N SER A 5 6.79 30.63 -7.46
CA SER A 5 6.46 29.33 -6.86
C SER A 5 6.91 28.21 -7.79
N PRO A 6 7.46 27.09 -7.25
CA PRO A 6 7.94 25.99 -8.06
C PRO A 6 6.79 25.34 -8.83
N ASN A 7 7.02 25.01 -10.10
CA ASN A 7 6.08 24.27 -10.92
C ASN A 7 6.11 22.78 -10.53
N ILE A 8 5.10 22.32 -9.80
CA ILE A 8 5.00 20.94 -9.31
C ILE A 8 4.02 20.15 -10.16
N TRP A 9 4.45 18.98 -10.65
CA TRP A 9 3.58 18.02 -11.33
C TRP A 9 3.37 16.74 -10.50
N LEU A 10 2.11 16.32 -10.38
CA LEU A 10 1.78 14.96 -9.92
C LEU A 10 1.55 14.07 -11.13
N VAL A 11 2.41 13.09 -11.32
CA VAL A 11 2.30 12.15 -12.45
C VAL A 11 1.61 10.87 -11.96
N LEU A 12 0.32 10.74 -12.28
CA LEU A 12 -0.60 9.77 -11.69
C LEU A 12 -1.23 8.85 -12.75
N GLY A 13 -1.92 7.78 -12.34
CA GLY A 13 -2.62 6.90 -13.30
C GLY A 13 -3.78 6.11 -12.75
N ASP A 14 -3.84 4.83 -13.11
CA ASP A 14 -4.98 3.93 -12.89
C ASP A 14 -5.09 3.39 -11.46
N LYS A 15 -4.09 3.65 -10.62
CA LYS A 15 -4.01 3.09 -9.26
C LYS A 15 -4.37 4.11 -8.21
N LEU A 16 -5.65 4.14 -7.82
CA LEU A 16 -6.19 5.08 -6.85
C LEU A 16 -5.40 5.15 -5.53
N GLY A 17 -4.97 4.01 -4.97
CA GLY A 17 -4.20 4.01 -3.72
C GLY A 17 -2.77 4.55 -3.84
N ASP A 18 -2.13 4.40 -5.01
CA ASP A 18 -0.83 5.02 -5.29
C ASP A 18 -1.01 6.52 -5.51
N ASN A 19 -2.07 6.92 -6.23
CA ASN A 19 -2.42 8.31 -6.48
C ASN A 19 -2.74 9.09 -5.19
N ALA A 20 -3.54 8.52 -4.29
CA ALA A 20 -3.92 9.15 -3.04
C ALA A 20 -2.71 9.43 -2.13
N GLN A 21 -1.71 8.53 -2.13
CA GLN A 21 -0.46 8.78 -1.40
C GLN A 21 0.36 9.91 -2.02
N ALA A 22 0.43 9.97 -3.35
CA ALA A 22 1.13 11.06 -4.05
C ALA A 22 0.45 12.41 -3.83
N ALA A 23 -0.88 12.47 -3.89
CA ALA A 23 -1.68 13.65 -3.56
C ALA A 23 -1.39 14.13 -2.14
N LYS A 24 -1.48 13.23 -1.15
CA LYS A 24 -1.22 13.56 0.26
C LYS A 24 0.19 14.13 0.51
N VAL A 25 1.18 13.64 -0.22
CA VAL A 25 2.56 14.17 -0.14
C VAL A 25 2.67 15.53 -0.82
N ALA A 26 1.94 15.78 -1.91
CA ALA A 26 1.92 17.11 -2.52
C ALA A 26 1.17 18.14 -1.65
N ASP A 27 0.02 17.74 -1.09
CA ASP A 27 -0.80 18.59 -0.23
C ASP A 27 0.00 19.07 1.00
N CYS A 28 0.86 18.22 1.59
CA CYS A 28 1.68 18.60 2.74
C CYS A 28 2.74 19.68 2.43
N LEU A 29 3.04 19.94 1.15
CA LEU A 29 3.92 21.03 0.75
C LEU A 29 3.24 22.39 0.88
N GLY A 30 1.91 22.45 0.83
CA GLY A 30 1.14 23.71 0.82
C GLY A 30 1.40 24.56 -0.42
N MET A 31 1.80 23.93 -1.54
CA MET A 31 2.13 24.58 -2.81
C MET A 31 1.17 24.09 -3.89
N PRO A 32 0.80 24.94 -4.87
CA PRO A 32 -0.05 24.53 -5.97
C PRO A 32 0.67 23.50 -6.85
N TYR A 33 -0.09 22.58 -7.42
CA TYR A 33 0.43 21.56 -8.32
C TYR A 33 -0.53 21.26 -9.46
N THR A 34 0.02 20.77 -10.57
CA THR A 34 -0.74 20.28 -11.71
C THR A 34 -0.75 18.76 -11.72
N THR A 35 -1.93 18.15 -11.78
CA THR A 35 -2.04 16.70 -11.99
C THR A 35 -1.89 16.37 -13.47
N LYS A 36 -1.04 15.40 -13.79
CA LYS A 36 -0.87 14.79 -15.11
C LYS A 36 -1.30 13.33 -15.04
N ARG A 37 -2.52 13.06 -15.50
CA ARG A 37 -3.13 11.73 -15.53
C ARG A 37 -2.66 10.97 -16.77
N LEU A 38 -1.89 9.91 -16.53
CA LEU A 38 -1.32 9.06 -17.57
C LEU A 38 -1.95 7.67 -17.55
N LEU A 39 -2.58 7.30 -18.66
CA LEU A 39 -3.27 6.03 -18.83
C LEU A 39 -2.40 5.02 -19.61
N PRO A 40 -2.33 3.75 -19.16
CA PRO A 40 -1.60 2.73 -19.89
C PRO A 40 -2.35 2.35 -21.18
N ARG A 41 -1.61 1.96 -22.22
CA ARG A 41 -2.19 1.26 -23.38
C ARG A 41 -2.88 -0.02 -22.93
N GLN A 42 -3.88 -0.48 -23.68
CA GLN A 42 -4.68 -1.67 -23.33
C GLN A 42 -3.83 -2.92 -23.04
N LYS A 43 -2.79 -3.18 -23.85
CA LYS A 43 -1.84 -4.31 -23.62
C LYS A 43 -1.11 -4.25 -22.27
N TYR A 44 -1.00 -3.07 -21.68
CA TYR A 44 -0.37 -2.84 -20.38
C TYR A 44 -1.37 -2.56 -19.25
N ALA A 45 -2.69 -2.67 -19.49
CA ALA A 45 -3.69 -2.55 -18.46
C ALA A 45 -3.42 -3.57 -17.32
N LEU A 46 -3.23 -4.83 -17.70
CA LEU A 46 -2.82 -5.92 -16.79
C LEU A 46 -1.33 -6.31 -16.94
N GLY A 47 -0.72 -5.95 -18.08
CA GLY A 47 0.67 -6.23 -18.39
C GLY A 47 1.68 -5.35 -17.63
N LYS A 48 2.93 -5.81 -17.56
CA LYS A 48 4.05 -5.06 -16.96
C LYS A 48 5.04 -4.66 -18.06
N PRO A 49 5.06 -3.40 -18.51
CA PRO A 49 6.01 -2.96 -19.54
C PRO A 49 7.44 -3.09 -19.03
N PHE A 50 8.40 -3.36 -19.91
CA PHE A 50 9.82 -3.37 -19.55
C PHE A 50 10.24 -1.98 -19.05
N PHE A 51 11.11 -1.91 -18.03
CA PHE A 51 11.44 -0.64 -17.38
C PHE A 51 12.51 0.10 -18.17
N ARG A 52 12.13 1.22 -18.78
CA ARG A 52 12.92 2.11 -19.64
C ARG A 52 12.47 3.56 -19.43
N ILE A 53 13.31 4.51 -19.83
CA ILE A 53 12.96 5.93 -19.91
C ILE A 53 12.17 6.11 -21.21
N SER A 54 10.84 6.03 -21.15
CA SER A 54 9.96 6.05 -22.33
C SER A 54 8.50 6.33 -21.94
N LEU A 55 7.70 6.77 -22.92
CA LEU A 55 6.24 6.91 -22.84
C LEU A 55 5.49 5.81 -23.62
N GLU A 56 6.18 4.87 -24.28
CA GLU A 56 5.58 3.85 -25.17
C GLU A 56 4.49 2.98 -24.49
N HIS A 57 4.56 2.82 -23.17
CA HIS A 57 3.57 2.05 -22.42
C HIS A 57 2.28 2.82 -22.14
N LEU A 58 2.25 4.12 -22.44
CA LEU A 58 1.13 5.01 -22.23
C LEU A 58 0.36 5.23 -23.53
N ASP A 59 -0.93 5.46 -23.36
CA ASP A 59 -1.83 5.92 -24.41
C ASP A 59 -1.89 7.44 -24.36
N MET A 60 -1.09 8.11 -25.19
CA MET A 60 -0.97 9.56 -25.16
C MET A 60 -2.23 10.29 -25.65
N ASN A 61 -3.10 9.62 -26.40
CA ASN A 61 -4.38 10.20 -26.84
C ASN A 61 -5.40 10.26 -25.69
N ARG A 62 -5.21 9.43 -24.65
CA ARG A 62 -6.06 9.35 -23.47
C ARG A 62 -5.39 9.88 -22.21
N SER A 63 -4.16 10.37 -22.33
CA SER A 63 -3.36 10.89 -21.22
C SER A 63 -3.23 12.39 -21.36
N ASP A 64 -2.98 13.06 -20.24
CA ASP A 64 -2.69 14.50 -20.27
C ASP A 64 -1.37 14.76 -21.01
N PRO A 65 -1.28 15.87 -21.77
CA PRO A 65 -0.08 16.23 -22.50
C PRO A 65 1.08 16.54 -21.54
N LEU A 66 2.25 16.03 -21.89
CA LEU A 66 3.53 16.27 -21.22
C LEU A 66 4.39 17.19 -22.08
N ASN A 67 4.04 18.48 -22.06
CA ASN A 67 4.69 19.54 -22.84
C ASN A 67 5.24 20.65 -21.92
N PRO A 68 6.20 21.46 -22.39
CA PRO A 68 6.68 22.64 -21.64
C PRO A 68 5.55 23.62 -21.25
N PRO A 69 5.74 24.46 -20.20
CA PRO A 69 6.93 24.57 -19.36
C PRO A 69 7.13 23.35 -18.46
N TRP A 70 8.36 22.82 -18.43
CA TRP A 70 8.69 21.63 -17.65
C TRP A 70 8.62 21.92 -16.14
N PRO A 71 8.27 20.91 -15.31
CA PRO A 71 8.17 21.10 -13.87
C PRO A 71 9.54 21.19 -13.21
N ASP A 72 9.62 21.93 -12.11
CA ASP A 72 10.75 21.91 -11.20
C ASP A 72 10.76 20.60 -10.39
N LEU A 73 9.57 20.08 -10.08
CA LEU A 73 9.38 18.87 -9.27
C LEU A 73 8.29 17.96 -9.86
N VAL A 74 8.61 16.67 -9.96
CA VAL A 74 7.64 15.59 -10.23
C VAL A 74 7.47 14.73 -8.99
N ILE A 75 6.23 14.55 -8.54
CA ILE A 75 5.86 13.58 -7.51
C ILE A 75 5.10 12.44 -8.20
N THR A 76 5.55 11.21 -8.01
CA THR A 76 4.97 10.05 -8.70
C THR A 76 5.02 8.80 -7.83
N ALA A 77 4.18 7.81 -8.14
CA ALA A 77 4.21 6.49 -7.53
C ALA A 77 4.15 5.37 -8.58
N GLY A 78 4.76 4.23 -8.28
CA GLY A 78 4.62 3.03 -9.10
C GLY A 78 5.47 3.01 -10.40
N ARG A 79 5.54 1.81 -11.00
CA ARG A 79 6.49 1.50 -12.08
C ARG A 79 6.29 2.34 -13.35
N ARG A 80 5.05 2.44 -13.83
CA ARG A 80 4.73 3.03 -15.14
C ARG A 80 4.95 4.55 -15.11
N HIS A 81 4.54 5.19 -14.03
CA HIS A 81 4.64 6.64 -13.85
C HIS A 81 6.06 7.07 -13.51
N ALA A 82 6.82 6.23 -12.77
CA ALA A 82 8.25 6.44 -12.60
C ALA A 82 9.02 6.46 -13.95
N MET A 83 8.62 5.63 -14.93
CA MET A 83 9.21 5.67 -16.27
C MET A 83 8.91 6.99 -17.00
N ALA A 84 7.69 7.51 -16.86
CA ALA A 84 7.29 8.80 -17.43
C ALA A 84 7.99 9.98 -16.73
N ALA A 85 8.13 9.95 -15.41
CA ALA A 85 8.87 10.96 -14.65
C ALA A 85 10.34 11.03 -15.07
N LEU A 86 10.99 9.87 -15.26
CA LEU A 86 12.35 9.82 -15.80
C LEU A 86 12.43 10.34 -17.24
N TRP A 87 11.39 10.13 -18.05
CA TRP A 87 11.32 10.69 -19.40
C TRP A 87 11.19 12.22 -19.37
N ILE A 88 10.38 12.78 -18.45
CA ILE A 88 10.26 14.23 -18.24
C ILE A 88 11.62 14.82 -17.84
N LYS A 89 12.34 14.21 -16.89
CA LYS A 89 13.69 14.66 -16.49
C LYS A 89 14.72 14.53 -17.61
N ALA A 90 14.51 13.63 -18.57
CA ALA A 90 15.34 13.57 -19.77
C ALA A 90 15.07 14.75 -20.74
N GLN A 91 13.88 15.35 -20.69
CA GLN A 91 13.56 16.59 -21.44
C GLN A 91 14.06 17.84 -20.71
N ASN A 92 14.07 17.83 -19.38
CA ASN A 92 14.61 18.90 -18.55
C ASN A 92 15.45 18.34 -17.38
N PRO A 93 16.79 18.33 -17.48
CA PRO A 93 17.66 17.76 -16.45
C PRO A 93 17.56 18.44 -15.07
N THR A 94 17.04 19.67 -14.98
CA THR A 94 16.86 20.37 -13.70
C THR A 94 15.66 19.84 -12.90
N THR A 95 14.69 19.20 -13.56
CA THR A 95 13.52 18.60 -12.91
C THR A 95 13.93 17.58 -11.86
N LYS A 96 13.44 17.77 -10.62
CA LYS A 96 13.59 16.82 -9.52
C LYS A 96 12.47 15.79 -9.55
N ILE A 97 12.75 14.55 -9.15
CA ILE A 97 11.76 13.46 -9.07
C ILE A 97 11.73 12.90 -7.65
N VAL A 98 10.53 12.96 -7.05
CA VAL A 98 10.16 12.25 -5.83
C VAL A 98 9.34 11.02 -6.20
N LEU A 99 9.84 9.84 -5.86
CA LEU A 99 9.17 8.56 -6.08
C LEU A 99 8.63 7.99 -4.78
N LEU A 100 7.33 7.72 -4.71
CA LEU A 100 6.72 6.94 -3.63
C LEU A 100 6.76 5.44 -3.93
N GLY A 101 7.12 4.66 -2.91
CA GLY A 101 7.21 3.21 -2.98
C GLY A 101 8.64 2.76 -3.28
N ARG A 102 8.80 1.81 -4.22
CA ARG A 102 10.11 1.27 -4.58
C ARG A 102 10.39 1.44 -6.07
N PRO A 103 11.59 1.91 -6.46
CA PRO A 103 11.98 1.94 -7.86
C PRO A 103 12.11 0.52 -8.41
N ARG A 104 11.95 0.34 -9.72
CA ARG A 104 12.24 -0.94 -10.36
C ARG A 104 13.74 -1.09 -10.66
N ARG A 105 14.39 0.00 -11.04
CA ARG A 105 15.81 0.14 -11.39
C ARG A 105 16.22 1.59 -11.10
N TRP A 106 17.52 1.84 -11.13
CA TRP A 106 18.09 3.20 -11.19
C TRP A 106 17.62 4.08 -10.04
N ILE A 107 17.73 3.56 -8.81
CA ILE A 107 17.35 4.29 -7.60
C ILE A 107 18.08 5.64 -7.52
N GLU A 108 19.31 5.70 -8.04
CA GLU A 108 20.16 6.89 -8.15
C GLU A 108 19.62 7.97 -9.11
N LYS A 109 18.69 7.64 -10.02
CA LYS A 109 18.10 8.61 -10.96
C LYS A 109 16.93 9.40 -10.38
N PHE A 110 16.45 9.00 -9.20
CA PHE A 110 15.42 9.72 -8.46
C PHE A 110 16.10 10.62 -7.42
N ASP A 111 15.67 11.87 -7.31
CA ASP A 111 16.25 12.81 -6.35
C ASP A 111 15.80 12.50 -4.92
N LEU A 112 14.62 11.87 -4.77
CA LEU A 112 14.16 11.29 -3.51
C LEU A 112 13.28 10.07 -3.74
N VAL A 113 13.50 9.01 -2.96
CA VAL A 113 12.68 7.80 -2.91
C VAL A 113 12.11 7.66 -1.52
N ILE A 114 10.80 7.79 -1.39
CA ILE A 114 10.07 7.64 -0.12
C ILE A 114 9.47 6.24 -0.10
N THR A 115 9.93 5.40 0.82
CA THR A 115 9.64 3.97 0.77
C THR A 115 9.11 3.43 2.10
N PRO A 116 8.01 2.66 2.09
CA PRO A 116 7.50 2.00 3.29
C PRO A 116 8.40 0.83 3.72
N PRO A 117 8.32 0.39 5.00
CA PRO A 117 9.31 -0.51 5.60
C PRO A 117 9.32 -1.91 4.98
N GLN A 118 8.21 -2.35 4.38
CA GLN A 118 8.14 -3.65 3.71
C GLN A 118 8.97 -3.71 2.42
N HIS A 119 9.43 -2.58 1.89
CA HIS A 119 10.25 -2.56 0.68
C HIS A 119 11.72 -2.58 1.06
N GLN A 120 12.42 -3.62 0.61
CA GLN A 120 13.83 -3.82 0.89
C GLN A 120 14.69 -3.06 -0.12
N VAL A 121 14.64 -1.73 -0.06
CA VAL A 121 15.54 -0.88 -0.84
C VAL A 121 16.87 -0.67 -0.10
N PRO A 122 18.00 -0.51 -0.80
CA PRO A 122 19.27 -0.18 -0.19
C PRO A 122 19.20 1.15 0.53
N ASP A 123 19.99 1.28 1.61
CA ASP A 123 20.21 2.55 2.27
C ASP A 123 21.07 3.45 1.36
N GLN A 124 20.55 4.64 1.02
CA GLN A 124 21.21 5.63 0.17
C GLN A 124 20.79 7.04 0.59
N PRO A 125 21.62 8.08 0.34
CA PRO A 125 21.30 9.45 0.74
C PRO A 125 19.99 10.03 0.17
N ASN A 126 19.55 9.50 -0.97
CA ASN A 126 18.31 9.88 -1.65
C ASN A 126 17.11 8.99 -1.26
N VAL A 127 17.25 8.11 -0.26
CA VAL A 127 16.18 7.24 0.22
C VAL A 127 15.70 7.72 1.58
N LEU A 128 14.39 7.94 1.68
CA LEU A 128 13.71 8.24 2.93
C LEU A 128 12.85 7.03 3.34
N PRO A 129 13.34 6.17 4.24
CA PRO A 129 12.54 5.09 4.79
C PRO A 129 11.46 5.64 5.72
N LEU A 130 10.25 5.13 5.55
CA LEU A 130 9.14 5.37 6.46
C LEU A 130 9.04 4.27 7.50
N SER A 131 8.55 4.63 8.68
CA SER A 131 8.13 3.69 9.72
C SER A 131 6.93 2.86 9.28
N LEU A 132 6.04 3.44 8.46
CA LEU A 132 4.76 2.88 8.09
C LEU A 132 4.31 3.36 6.69
N PRO A 133 3.49 2.58 5.96
CA PRO A 133 2.84 3.09 4.76
C PRO A 133 2.03 4.38 5.02
N LEU A 134 2.04 5.32 4.07
CA LEU A 134 1.36 6.62 4.18
C LEU A 134 -0.18 6.55 4.06
N MET A 135 -0.70 5.37 3.76
CA MET A 135 -2.14 5.13 3.68
C MET A 135 -2.80 5.46 5.02
N ARG A 136 -3.95 6.13 4.96
CA ARG A 136 -4.80 6.43 6.12
C ARG A 136 -6.25 6.10 5.78
N ALA A 137 -7.02 5.82 6.81
CA ALA A 137 -8.44 5.56 6.68
C ALA A 137 -9.18 6.89 6.44
N ASP A 138 -10.10 6.88 5.48
CA ASP A 138 -10.96 8.03 5.19
C ASP A 138 -12.06 8.10 6.25
N LYS A 139 -11.84 8.91 7.30
CA LYS A 139 -12.71 8.96 8.49
C LYS A 139 -14.12 9.46 8.16
N GLU A 140 -14.23 10.41 7.23
CA GLU A 140 -15.51 10.96 6.82
C GLU A 140 -16.34 9.90 6.09
N ARG A 141 -15.74 9.24 5.10
CA ARG A 141 -16.43 8.15 4.37
C ARG A 141 -16.76 6.98 5.28
N ILE A 142 -15.90 6.66 6.26
CA ILE A 142 -16.20 5.64 7.27
C ILE A 142 -17.41 6.03 8.11
N SER A 143 -17.52 7.29 8.56
CA SER A 143 -18.69 7.76 9.31
C SER A 143 -19.98 7.64 8.50
N GLN A 144 -19.98 8.16 7.27
CA GLN A 144 -21.12 8.09 6.35
C GLN A 144 -21.57 6.64 6.09
N GLN A 145 -20.62 5.73 5.85
CA GLN A 145 -20.91 4.32 5.63
C GLN A 145 -21.36 3.62 6.93
N SER A 146 -20.84 4.02 8.08
CA SER A 146 -21.28 3.48 9.37
C SER A 146 -22.74 3.84 9.65
N GLU A 147 -23.18 5.04 9.32
CA GLU A 147 -24.59 5.43 9.43
C GLU A 147 -25.47 4.64 8.46
N HIS A 148 -25.06 4.55 7.19
CA HIS A 148 -25.81 3.83 6.15
C HIS A 148 -25.98 2.33 6.45
N TRP A 149 -25.04 1.72 7.18
CA TRP A 149 -25.08 0.30 7.53
C TRP A 149 -25.56 0.01 8.96
N ARG A 150 -25.80 1.03 9.78
CA ARG A 150 -26.07 0.89 11.22
C ARG A 150 -27.17 -0.11 11.52
N ASN A 151 -28.34 0.05 10.92
CA ASN A 151 -29.50 -0.83 11.15
C ASN A 151 -29.21 -2.30 10.81
N ARG A 152 -28.42 -2.56 9.76
CA ARG A 152 -28.03 -3.94 9.35
C ARG A 152 -27.05 -4.57 10.32
N PHE A 153 -26.22 -3.77 10.97
CA PHE A 153 -25.22 -4.22 11.92
C PHE A 153 -25.80 -4.35 13.33
N ASP A 154 -26.79 -3.54 13.69
CA ASP A 154 -27.49 -3.59 14.98
C ASP A 154 -28.32 -4.88 15.14
N SER A 155 -28.77 -5.49 14.03
CA SER A 155 -29.42 -6.80 14.06
C SER A 155 -28.46 -7.97 14.31
N LEU A 156 -27.14 -7.75 14.26
CA LEU A 156 -26.15 -8.80 14.47
C LEU A 156 -25.81 -8.94 15.95
N LYS A 157 -25.58 -10.18 16.40
CA LYS A 157 -25.11 -10.43 17.77
C LYS A 157 -23.71 -9.84 17.94
N LYS A 158 -23.57 -8.91 18.89
CA LYS A 158 -22.28 -8.30 19.25
C LYS A 158 -21.39 -9.24 20.08
N PRO A 159 -20.05 -9.07 20.04
CA PRO A 159 -19.31 -8.14 19.17
C PRO A 159 -19.32 -8.59 17.69
N ILE A 160 -19.11 -7.65 16.77
CA ILE A 160 -18.85 -7.96 15.37
C ILE A 160 -17.34 -8.12 15.18
N ILE A 161 -16.96 -9.29 14.68
CA ILE A 161 -15.57 -9.66 14.41
C ILE A 161 -15.39 -9.67 12.90
N ALA A 162 -14.86 -8.57 12.36
CA ALA A 162 -14.63 -8.41 10.94
C ALA A 162 -13.44 -9.27 10.48
N VAL A 163 -13.66 -10.16 9.52
CA VAL A 163 -12.60 -10.99 8.92
C VAL A 163 -12.35 -10.49 7.51
N LEU A 164 -11.27 -9.72 7.33
CA LEU A 164 -10.91 -9.11 6.06
C LEU A 164 -9.99 -10.04 5.27
N VAL A 165 -10.53 -10.61 4.20
CA VAL A 165 -9.91 -11.69 3.44
C VAL A 165 -9.24 -11.15 2.17
N GLY A 166 -7.91 -11.17 2.18
CA GLY A 166 -7.08 -10.80 1.05
C GLY A 166 -6.98 -11.87 -0.02
N GLY A 167 -5.78 -12.06 -0.55
CA GLY A 167 -5.51 -12.97 -1.65
C GLY A 167 -4.03 -13.32 -1.78
N PRO A 168 -3.68 -14.31 -2.61
CA PRO A 168 -2.30 -14.73 -2.77
C PRO A 168 -1.42 -13.57 -3.23
N THR A 169 -0.34 -13.32 -2.50
CA THR A 169 0.69 -12.34 -2.83
C THR A 169 2.02 -12.97 -2.52
N ARG A 170 2.97 -12.99 -3.48
CA ARG A 170 4.31 -13.56 -3.24
C ARG A 170 4.92 -12.99 -1.94
N PRO A 171 5.43 -13.83 -1.02
CA PRO A 171 5.63 -15.29 -1.14
C PRO A 171 4.42 -16.16 -0.72
N TYR A 172 3.36 -15.57 -0.21
CA TYR A 172 2.22 -16.26 0.37
C TYR A 172 1.34 -16.98 -0.66
N ARG A 173 0.92 -18.19 -0.27
CA ARG A 173 -0.18 -18.90 -0.92
C ARG A 173 -1.44 -18.68 -0.09
N PHE A 174 -2.58 -18.73 -0.77
CA PHE A 174 -3.88 -18.76 -0.10
C PHE A 174 -4.75 -19.80 -0.79
N ASP A 175 -4.75 -21.01 -0.23
CA ASP A 175 -5.43 -22.19 -0.74
C ASP A 175 -6.48 -22.69 0.26
N LYS A 176 -7.15 -23.80 -0.08
CA LYS A 176 -8.16 -24.43 0.79
C LYS A 176 -7.63 -24.82 2.17
N LYS A 177 -6.34 -25.13 2.30
CA LYS A 177 -5.74 -25.46 3.60
C LYS A 177 -5.59 -24.20 4.44
N ALA A 178 -5.03 -23.14 3.87
CA ALA A 178 -4.85 -21.86 4.56
C ALA A 178 -6.18 -21.23 5.00
N VAL A 179 -7.26 -21.34 4.20
CA VAL A 179 -8.58 -20.84 4.62
C VAL A 179 -9.19 -21.68 5.75
N ARG A 180 -8.99 -23.01 5.77
CA ARG A 180 -9.44 -23.83 6.90
C ARG A 180 -8.70 -23.49 8.18
N GLU A 181 -7.40 -23.24 8.10
CA GLU A 181 -6.60 -22.74 9.23
C GLU A 181 -7.16 -21.38 9.73
N LEU A 182 -7.51 -20.47 8.82
CA LEU A 182 -8.17 -19.20 9.16
C LEU A 182 -9.51 -19.45 9.87
N LEU A 183 -10.36 -20.33 9.34
CA LEU A 183 -11.67 -20.64 9.91
C LEU A 183 -11.56 -21.25 11.31
N THR A 184 -10.57 -22.13 11.54
CA THR A 184 -10.28 -22.67 12.88
C THR A 184 -9.93 -21.55 13.86
N GLN A 185 -9.06 -20.62 13.47
CA GLN A 185 -8.71 -19.48 14.33
C GLN A 185 -9.90 -18.54 14.58
N CYS A 186 -10.71 -18.29 13.56
CA CYS A 186 -11.94 -17.49 13.69
C CYS A 186 -12.93 -18.15 14.66
N LYS A 187 -13.07 -19.48 14.60
CA LYS A 187 -13.93 -20.23 15.52
C LYS A 187 -13.46 -20.10 16.97
N LEU A 188 -12.16 -20.29 17.23
CA LEU A 188 -11.60 -20.14 18.57
C LEU A 188 -11.82 -18.72 19.12
N ILE A 189 -11.56 -17.69 18.29
CA ILE A 189 -11.78 -16.30 18.67
C ILE A 189 -13.27 -16.04 18.95
N GLN A 190 -14.17 -16.57 18.13
CA GLN A 190 -15.61 -16.44 18.33
C GLN A 190 -16.09 -17.19 19.58
N GLU A 191 -15.50 -18.33 19.92
CA GLU A 191 -15.80 -19.06 21.18
C GLU A 191 -15.35 -18.26 22.41
N CYS A 192 -14.20 -17.56 22.32
CA CYS A 192 -13.71 -16.71 23.41
C CYS A 192 -14.50 -15.41 23.60
N HIS A 193 -14.87 -14.74 22.51
CA HIS A 193 -15.47 -13.40 22.55
C HIS A 193 -16.99 -13.37 22.31
N GLY A 194 -17.56 -14.48 21.83
CA GLY A 194 -18.92 -14.53 21.32
C GLY A 194 -19.11 -13.72 20.04
N GLY A 195 -20.35 -13.34 19.77
CA GLY A 195 -20.68 -12.42 18.67
C GLY A 195 -20.74 -13.04 17.28
N THR A 196 -20.68 -12.18 16.26
CA THR A 196 -20.89 -12.51 14.85
C THR A 196 -19.60 -12.30 14.06
N LEU A 197 -19.16 -13.32 13.33
CA LEU A 197 -18.07 -13.17 12.36
C LEU A 197 -18.60 -12.55 11.07
N TYR A 198 -17.95 -11.50 10.58
CA TYR A 198 -18.31 -10.85 9.32
C TYR A 198 -17.15 -10.97 8.33
N PHE A 199 -17.23 -11.96 7.45
CA PHE A 199 -16.23 -12.19 6.40
C PHE A 199 -16.46 -11.22 5.25
N SER A 200 -15.43 -10.45 4.88
CA SER A 200 -15.46 -9.60 3.68
C SER A 200 -14.26 -9.97 2.80
N THR A 201 -14.54 -10.45 1.59
CA THR A 201 -13.48 -10.82 0.64
C THR A 201 -12.96 -9.61 -0.12
N SER A 202 -11.99 -9.83 -1.02
CA SER A 202 -11.40 -8.79 -1.85
C SER A 202 -11.30 -9.25 -3.29
N ARG A 203 -11.06 -8.30 -4.21
CA ARG A 203 -10.74 -8.59 -5.62
C ARG A 203 -9.62 -9.61 -5.88
N ARG A 204 -8.84 -9.96 -4.84
CA ARG A 204 -7.71 -10.91 -4.93
C ARG A 204 -8.05 -12.27 -4.35
N THR A 205 -9.19 -12.42 -3.69
CA THR A 205 -9.59 -13.68 -3.05
C THR A 205 -9.93 -14.72 -4.13
N PRO A 206 -9.26 -15.88 -4.16
CA PRO A 206 -9.56 -16.92 -5.16
C PRO A 206 -10.97 -17.50 -4.99
N ALA A 207 -11.65 -17.84 -6.09
CA ALA A 207 -12.97 -18.47 -6.06
C ALA A 207 -13.02 -19.74 -5.19
N ALA A 208 -11.96 -20.55 -5.20
CA ALA A 208 -11.86 -21.73 -4.35
C ALA A 208 -11.82 -21.42 -2.84
N VAL A 209 -11.28 -20.25 -2.45
CA VAL A 209 -11.29 -19.77 -1.07
C VAL A 209 -12.68 -19.28 -0.70
N ILE A 210 -13.33 -18.53 -1.59
CA ILE A 210 -14.71 -18.03 -1.41
C ILE A 210 -15.67 -19.22 -1.21
N ALA A 211 -15.62 -20.24 -2.07
CA ALA A 211 -16.45 -21.42 -1.95
C ALA A 211 -16.23 -22.19 -0.62
N THR A 212 -14.99 -22.20 -0.11
CA THR A 212 -14.71 -22.81 1.20
C THR A 212 -15.22 -21.95 2.35
N LEU A 213 -15.08 -20.62 2.29
CA LEU A 213 -15.70 -19.72 3.27
C LEU A 213 -17.22 -19.87 3.26
N ASP A 214 -17.82 -20.04 2.08
CA ASP A 214 -19.26 -20.14 1.98
C ASP A 214 -19.79 -21.39 2.69
N LYS A 215 -19.12 -22.52 2.45
CA LYS A 215 -19.51 -23.83 2.98
C LYS A 215 -19.11 -24.07 4.44
N GLU A 216 -17.94 -23.59 4.86
CA GLU A 216 -17.28 -24.05 6.09
C GLU A 216 -17.20 -22.98 7.19
N ARG A 217 -17.71 -21.75 6.96
CA ARG A 217 -17.66 -20.68 7.98
C ARG A 217 -18.44 -21.05 9.26
N PRO A 218 -17.88 -20.77 10.45
CA PRO A 218 -18.58 -21.01 11.71
C PRO A 218 -19.79 -20.09 11.85
N GLN A 219 -20.75 -20.47 12.68
CA GLN A 219 -21.98 -19.72 12.90
C GLN A 219 -22.05 -19.18 14.33
N PRO A 220 -22.63 -17.98 14.56
CA PRO A 220 -23.26 -17.12 13.55
C PRO A 220 -22.22 -16.34 12.72
N SER A 221 -22.42 -16.26 11.40
CA SER A 221 -21.56 -15.44 10.53
C SER A 221 -22.25 -14.91 9.27
N VAL A 222 -21.68 -13.83 8.74
CA VAL A 222 -22.05 -13.22 7.46
C VAL A 222 -20.85 -13.31 6.50
N LEU A 223 -21.11 -13.56 5.22
CA LEU A 223 -20.10 -13.52 4.16
C LEU A 223 -20.53 -12.49 3.11
N HIS A 224 -19.66 -11.51 2.87
CA HIS A 224 -19.74 -10.61 1.73
C HIS A 224 -18.65 -10.98 0.71
N GLU A 225 -19.08 -11.36 -0.49
CA GLU A 225 -18.20 -11.57 -1.63
C GLU A 225 -17.97 -10.26 -2.39
N TRP A 226 -16.72 -9.84 -2.52
CA TRP A 226 -16.38 -8.63 -3.26
C TRP A 226 -16.73 -8.76 -4.73
N THR A 227 -17.42 -7.74 -5.26
CA THR A 227 -17.63 -7.58 -6.71
C THR A 227 -17.16 -6.19 -7.19
N PRO A 228 -16.75 -6.05 -8.47
CA PRO A 228 -16.33 -4.75 -9.00
C PRO A 228 -17.49 -3.75 -9.02
N GLY A 229 -17.28 -2.58 -8.41
CA GLY A 229 -18.27 -1.49 -8.44
C GLY A 229 -19.47 -1.68 -7.52
N ASP A 230 -19.39 -2.62 -6.58
CA ASP A 230 -20.44 -2.90 -5.60
C ASP A 230 -20.74 -1.66 -4.72
N PRO A 231 -21.94 -1.05 -4.83
CA PRO A 231 -22.33 0.05 -3.96
C PRO A 231 -22.55 -0.42 -2.51
N GLU A 232 -22.82 -1.71 -2.31
CA GLU A 232 -23.11 -2.34 -1.02
C GLU A 232 -21.88 -3.06 -0.44
N ASN A 233 -20.68 -2.51 -0.67
CA ASN A 233 -19.47 -3.02 -0.06
C ASN A 233 -19.37 -2.59 1.43
N PRO A 234 -19.41 -3.54 2.39
CA PRO A 234 -19.46 -3.22 3.81
C PRO A 234 -18.10 -2.81 4.38
N TYR A 235 -17.01 -2.79 3.60
CA TYR A 235 -15.65 -2.58 4.09
C TYR A 235 -15.49 -1.34 4.99
N LEU A 236 -15.98 -0.18 4.53
CA LEU A 236 -15.87 1.07 5.29
C LEU A 236 -16.80 1.07 6.52
N ALA A 237 -17.98 0.47 6.41
CA ALA A 237 -18.88 0.29 7.55
C ALA A 237 -18.28 -0.64 8.61
N LEU A 238 -17.63 -1.73 8.21
CA LEU A 238 -16.90 -2.63 9.10
C LEU A 238 -15.84 -1.84 9.89
N LEU A 239 -15.01 -1.03 9.22
CA LEU A 239 -13.99 -0.19 9.87
C LEU A 239 -14.57 0.71 10.99
N GLY A 240 -15.79 1.21 10.84
CA GLY A 240 -16.44 2.02 11.87
C GLY A 240 -17.16 1.20 12.94
N LEU A 241 -17.92 0.18 12.55
CA LEU A 241 -18.91 -0.51 13.39
C LEU A 241 -18.43 -1.82 14.03
N ALA A 242 -17.38 -2.46 13.49
CA ALA A 242 -16.85 -3.69 14.07
C ALA A 242 -15.94 -3.40 15.29
N GLU A 243 -15.99 -4.30 16.27
CA GLU A 243 -15.24 -4.22 17.51
C GLU A 243 -13.86 -4.90 17.40
N TYR A 244 -13.76 -5.97 16.60
CA TYR A 244 -12.52 -6.74 16.42
C TYR A 244 -12.25 -7.04 14.95
N PHE A 245 -10.98 -7.15 14.58
CA PHE A 245 -10.56 -7.43 13.20
C PHE A 245 -9.58 -8.58 13.12
N ILE A 246 -9.82 -9.49 12.19
CA ILE A 246 -8.85 -10.49 11.73
C ILE A 246 -8.53 -10.17 10.28
N VAL A 247 -7.26 -9.91 9.97
CA VAL A 247 -6.83 -9.54 8.61
C VAL A 247 -5.78 -10.52 8.11
N THR A 248 -5.94 -11.02 6.89
CA THR A 248 -4.92 -11.88 6.27
C THR A 248 -3.63 -11.10 6.02
N GLY A 249 -2.48 -11.69 6.37
CA GLY A 249 -1.18 -11.00 6.41
C GLY A 249 -0.66 -10.47 5.07
N ASP A 250 -1.30 -10.77 3.95
CA ASP A 250 -0.99 -10.16 2.65
C ASP A 250 -1.53 -8.73 2.48
N SER A 251 -2.56 -8.37 3.24
CA SER A 251 -3.37 -7.16 3.03
C SER A 251 -2.85 -5.96 3.82
N VAL A 252 -1.71 -5.43 3.39
CA VAL A 252 -1.07 -4.25 4.03
C VAL A 252 -2.03 -3.09 4.23
N SER A 253 -2.77 -2.67 3.19
CA SER A 253 -3.69 -1.53 3.28
C SER A 253 -4.76 -1.74 4.35
N MET A 254 -5.38 -2.93 4.39
CA MET A 254 -6.39 -3.27 5.40
C MET A 254 -5.82 -3.22 6.81
N MET A 255 -4.63 -3.79 7.05
CA MET A 255 -3.99 -3.73 8.36
C MET A 255 -3.70 -2.29 8.80
N ILE A 256 -3.24 -1.43 7.89
CA ILE A 256 -2.98 -0.02 8.19
C ILE A 256 -4.27 0.75 8.47
N GLU A 257 -5.33 0.55 7.68
CA GLU A 257 -6.60 1.25 7.89
C GLU A 257 -7.28 0.85 9.21
N VAL A 258 -7.23 -0.44 9.57
CA VAL A 258 -7.73 -0.92 10.88
C VAL A 258 -6.92 -0.30 12.03
N ALA A 259 -5.59 -0.33 11.94
CA ALA A 259 -4.71 0.27 12.95
C ALA A 259 -4.92 1.79 13.06
N ASP A 260 -5.11 2.48 11.93
CA ASP A 260 -5.42 3.92 11.88
C ASP A 260 -6.79 4.23 12.51
N CYS A 261 -7.75 3.30 12.45
CA CYS A 261 -9.01 3.38 13.16
C CYS A 261 -8.91 3.01 14.65
N LYS A 262 -7.71 2.71 15.15
CA LYS A 262 -7.47 2.26 16.52
C LYS A 262 -8.36 1.07 16.90
N LYS A 263 -8.58 0.17 15.96
CA LYS A 263 -9.38 -1.03 16.19
C LYS A 263 -8.48 -2.21 16.57
N PRO A 264 -8.88 -3.07 17.51
CA PRO A 264 -8.18 -4.30 17.81
C PRO A 264 -7.99 -5.17 16.56
N LEU A 265 -6.73 -5.53 16.30
CA LEU A 265 -6.32 -6.21 15.07
C LEU A 265 -5.53 -7.49 15.38
N ALA A 266 -5.98 -8.61 14.82
CA ALA A 266 -5.25 -9.86 14.74
C ALA A 266 -4.79 -10.09 13.30
N ILE A 267 -3.48 -10.29 13.11
CA ILE A 267 -2.89 -10.61 11.82
C ILE A 267 -2.89 -12.13 11.66
N PHE A 268 -3.63 -12.63 10.68
CA PHE A 268 -3.58 -14.04 10.31
C PHE A 268 -2.39 -14.30 9.37
N PRO A 269 -1.35 -15.04 9.81
CA PRO A 269 -0.21 -15.32 8.96
C PRO A 269 -0.60 -16.27 7.83
N LEU A 270 -0.26 -15.89 6.59
CA LEU A 270 -0.44 -16.79 5.46
C LEU A 270 0.80 -17.68 5.26
N PRO A 271 0.60 -18.95 4.87
CA PRO A 271 1.72 -19.84 4.59
C PRO A 271 2.49 -19.40 3.34
N ASN A 272 3.80 -19.64 3.34
CA ASN A 272 4.62 -19.47 2.15
C ASN A 272 4.28 -20.52 1.10
N GLY A 273 4.27 -20.12 -0.18
CA GLY A 273 4.34 -21.08 -1.28
C GLY A 273 5.74 -21.68 -1.41
N TRP A 274 5.88 -22.83 -2.07
CA TRP A 274 7.15 -23.54 -2.25
C TRP A 274 8.27 -22.65 -2.84
N ARG A 275 7.95 -21.84 -3.85
CA ARG A 275 8.88 -20.84 -4.41
C ARG A 275 9.23 -19.74 -3.41
N GLY A 276 8.30 -19.37 -2.52
CA GLY A 276 8.51 -18.41 -1.45
C GLY A 276 9.49 -18.92 -0.40
N THR A 277 9.37 -20.19 -0.02
CA THR A 277 10.30 -20.86 0.90
C THR A 277 11.71 -20.96 0.31
N LEU A 278 11.82 -21.30 -0.98
CA LEU A 278 13.12 -21.32 -1.68
C LEU A 278 13.73 -19.92 -1.75
N TRP A 279 12.92 -18.89 -2.04
CA TRP A 279 13.38 -17.51 -2.09
C TRP A 279 13.81 -16.99 -0.71
N GLN A 280 13.09 -17.32 0.37
CA GLN A 280 13.48 -17.01 1.75
C GLN A 280 14.79 -17.71 2.15
N ARG A 281 15.06 -18.92 1.68
CA ARG A 281 16.36 -19.59 1.88
C ARG A 281 17.48 -18.88 1.13
N CYS A 282 17.23 -18.39 -0.08
CA CYS A 282 18.17 -17.53 -0.79
C CYS A 282 18.40 -16.17 -0.10
N ARG A 283 17.44 -15.67 0.70
CA ARG A 283 17.60 -14.43 1.48
C ARG A 283 18.65 -14.52 2.59
N LEU A 284 19.04 -15.70 3.08
CA LEU A 284 20.19 -15.77 3.99
C LEU A 284 21.49 -15.31 3.29
N PHE A 285 21.54 -15.37 1.96
CA PHE A 285 22.61 -14.82 1.12
C PHE A 285 22.41 -13.33 0.75
N ASP A 286 21.33 -12.66 1.22
CA ASP A 286 21.00 -11.25 0.85
C ASP A 286 22.05 -10.24 1.30
N LYS A 287 22.87 -10.50 2.33
CA LYS A 287 23.96 -9.56 2.69
C LYS A 287 25.02 -9.47 1.59
N ILE A 288 25.28 -10.57 0.88
CA ILE A 288 26.20 -10.62 -0.27
C ILE A 288 25.52 -10.03 -1.52
N TYR A 289 24.23 -10.34 -1.71
CA TYR A 289 23.41 -9.76 -2.77
C TYR A 289 23.07 -8.28 -2.58
N GLN A 290 23.12 -7.69 -1.39
CA GLN A 290 23.00 -6.25 -1.24
C GLN A 290 24.29 -5.52 -1.67
N ARG A 291 25.45 -6.14 -1.47
CA ARG A 291 26.75 -5.61 -1.94
C ARG A 291 26.93 -5.77 -3.46
N LEU A 292 26.60 -6.94 -4.02
CA LEU A 292 26.71 -7.21 -5.47
C LEU A 292 25.44 -6.81 -6.26
N GLY A 293 24.29 -6.73 -5.61
CA GLY A 293 23.00 -6.57 -6.24
C GLY A 293 22.69 -5.17 -6.70
N ASN A 294 23.40 -4.12 -6.25
CA ASN A 294 23.24 -2.78 -6.83
C ASN A 294 23.47 -2.81 -8.36
N GLN A 295 24.42 -3.60 -8.85
CA GLN A 295 24.62 -3.80 -10.29
C GLN A 295 23.54 -4.70 -10.93
N LEU A 296 23.05 -5.73 -10.23
CA LEU A 296 21.96 -6.58 -10.72
C LEU A 296 20.61 -5.86 -10.77
N TYR A 297 20.30 -4.98 -9.82
CA TYR A 297 19.11 -4.13 -9.83
C TYR A 297 19.16 -3.13 -10.98
N LYS A 298 20.36 -2.69 -11.40
CA LYS A 298 20.52 -1.90 -12.62
C LYS A 298 20.14 -2.66 -13.87
N THR A 299 20.10 -4.01 -13.91
CA THR A 299 19.64 -4.80 -15.09
C THR A 299 18.12 -4.86 -15.22
N GLY A 300 17.38 -4.64 -14.11
CA GLY A 300 15.93 -4.67 -14.11
C GLY A 300 15.30 -6.04 -14.25
N ILE A 301 16.09 -7.11 -14.31
CA ILE A 301 15.65 -8.51 -14.28
C ILE A 301 15.20 -8.84 -12.84
N VAL A 302 16.03 -8.50 -11.87
CA VAL A 302 15.72 -8.56 -10.44
C VAL A 302 15.31 -7.16 -9.96
N GLY A 303 14.34 -7.07 -9.06
CA GLY A 303 13.99 -5.81 -8.40
C GLY A 303 13.89 -6.01 -6.90
N PHE A 304 13.79 -4.91 -6.15
CA PHE A 304 13.81 -4.96 -4.70
C PHE A 304 12.73 -5.87 -4.13
N GLY A 305 13.08 -6.58 -3.06
CA GLY A 305 12.20 -7.50 -2.36
C GLY A 305 11.02 -6.79 -1.67
N ARG A 306 10.02 -7.57 -1.28
CA ARG A 306 8.95 -7.12 -0.37
C ARG A 306 8.93 -8.08 0.81
N ASP A 307 9.09 -7.57 2.02
CA ASP A 307 8.97 -8.34 3.25
C ASP A 307 7.77 -7.87 4.06
N LEU A 308 6.70 -8.66 3.99
CA LEU A 308 5.49 -8.39 4.75
C LEU A 308 5.64 -8.77 6.22
N GLY A 309 6.55 -9.68 6.55
CA GLY A 309 6.84 -10.07 7.93
C GLY A 309 7.46 -8.93 8.74
N THR A 310 8.27 -8.08 8.11
CA THR A 310 8.79 -6.85 8.75
C THR A 310 7.66 -5.94 9.20
N LEU A 311 6.65 -5.74 8.34
CA LEU A 311 5.48 -4.93 8.68
C LEU A 311 4.66 -5.57 9.79
N HIS A 312 4.42 -6.89 9.74
CA HIS A 312 3.68 -7.60 10.79
C HIS A 312 4.35 -7.44 12.15
N LYS A 313 5.66 -7.70 12.22
CA LYS A 313 6.45 -7.55 13.44
C LYS A 313 6.39 -6.12 13.97
N MET A 314 6.50 -5.14 13.08
CA MET A 314 6.40 -3.74 13.48
C MET A 314 5.03 -3.44 14.10
N LEU A 315 3.91 -3.80 13.44
CA LEU A 315 2.56 -3.58 13.98
C LEU A 315 2.35 -4.28 15.32
N ILE A 316 2.90 -5.48 15.49
CA ILE A 316 2.82 -6.24 16.74
C ILE A 316 3.65 -5.58 17.85
N ASN A 317 4.92 -5.28 17.57
CA ASN A 317 5.85 -4.71 18.55
C ASN A 317 5.45 -3.29 19.00
N THR A 318 4.73 -2.56 18.16
CA THR A 318 4.22 -1.20 18.46
C THR A 318 2.82 -1.21 19.05
N GLY A 319 2.21 -2.38 19.29
CA GLY A 319 0.92 -2.50 19.95
C GLY A 319 -0.29 -2.14 19.08
N PHE A 320 -0.15 -2.11 17.75
CA PHE A 320 -1.27 -1.93 16.83
C PHE A 320 -1.94 -3.25 16.43
N ALA A 321 -1.28 -4.39 16.66
CA ALA A 321 -1.81 -5.69 16.31
C ALA A 321 -1.30 -6.81 17.22
N VAL A 322 -1.93 -7.98 17.12
CA VAL A 322 -1.43 -9.26 17.64
C VAL A 322 -1.37 -10.29 16.53
N ALA A 323 -0.66 -11.40 16.75
CA ALA A 323 -0.80 -12.57 15.91
C ALA A 323 -2.18 -13.22 16.15
N ALA A 324 -2.82 -13.74 15.10
CA ALA A 324 -4.06 -14.50 15.25
C ALA A 324 -3.86 -15.69 16.21
N GLY A 325 -4.83 -15.86 17.12
CA GLY A 325 -4.77 -16.82 18.23
C GLY A 325 -4.38 -16.21 19.58
N ASN A 326 -3.79 -15.00 19.58
CA ASN A 326 -3.54 -14.25 20.82
C ASN A 326 -4.74 -13.36 21.18
N ALA A 327 -4.85 -13.01 22.47
CA ALA A 327 -5.85 -12.05 22.94
C ALA A 327 -5.68 -10.69 22.25
N PHE A 328 -6.79 -10.08 21.87
CA PHE A 328 -6.80 -8.75 21.26
C PHE A 328 -6.27 -7.68 22.22
N ILE A 329 -5.59 -6.69 21.64
CA ILE A 329 -5.18 -5.47 22.33
C ILE A 329 -5.91 -4.28 21.71
N GLN A 330 -6.28 -3.32 22.56
CA GLN A 330 -6.86 -2.06 22.12
C GLN A 330 -5.73 -1.06 21.82
N PRO A 331 -5.53 -0.63 20.57
CA PRO A 331 -4.51 0.38 20.27
C PRO A 331 -4.85 1.71 20.95
N THR A 332 -3.92 2.26 21.72
CA THR A 332 -4.06 3.57 22.39
C THR A 332 -3.38 4.69 21.61
N GLN A 333 -2.27 4.35 20.93
CA GLN A 333 -1.45 5.28 20.17
C GLN A 333 -2.06 5.56 18.79
N SER A 334 -1.71 6.70 18.21
CA SER A 334 -1.99 7.00 16.80
C SER A 334 -0.82 6.52 15.93
N LEU A 335 -1.08 6.17 14.68
CA LEU A 335 0.00 5.86 13.74
C LEU A 335 0.92 7.10 13.58
N PRO A 336 2.24 6.92 13.53
CA PRO A 336 3.19 8.00 13.27
C PRO A 336 2.81 8.78 12.01
N ASP A 337 2.75 10.12 12.10
CA ASP A 337 2.63 10.99 10.94
C ASP A 337 4.02 11.48 10.53
N GLU A 338 4.50 11.02 9.37
CA GLU A 338 5.80 11.39 8.83
C GLU A 338 5.68 12.40 7.68
N LEU A 339 4.50 12.97 7.44
CA LEU A 339 4.29 13.95 6.36
C LEU A 339 5.15 15.19 6.50
N GLU A 340 5.35 15.70 7.71
CA GLU A 340 6.18 16.88 7.94
C GLU A 340 7.65 16.59 7.58
N LYS A 341 8.18 15.45 8.02
CA LYS A 341 9.52 14.96 7.67
C LYS A 341 9.69 14.79 6.16
N ILE A 342 8.68 14.24 5.49
CA ILE A 342 8.64 14.13 4.02
C ILE A 342 8.67 15.52 3.37
N GLY A 343 7.78 16.43 3.80
CA GLY A 343 7.66 17.76 3.26
C GLY A 343 8.95 18.56 3.43
N ALA A 344 9.60 18.47 4.60
CA ALA A 344 10.90 19.07 4.85
C ALA A 344 11.97 18.55 3.87
N ARG A 345 12.05 17.23 3.66
CA ARG A 345 13.01 16.63 2.72
C ARG A 345 12.76 17.06 1.28
N ILE A 346 11.49 17.19 0.86
CA ILE A 346 11.13 17.66 -0.48
C ILE A 346 11.46 19.15 -0.64
N ARG A 347 11.13 20.00 0.35
CA ARG A 347 11.48 21.44 0.29
C ARG A 347 12.98 21.66 0.13
N LEU A 348 13.83 20.84 0.74
CA LEU A 348 15.29 20.88 0.54
C LEU A 348 15.73 20.56 -0.91
N LEU A 349 14.95 19.79 -1.67
CA LEU A 349 15.25 19.52 -3.08
C LEU A 349 14.91 20.69 -4.00
N ILE A 350 13.93 21.49 -3.59
CA ILE A 350 13.41 22.64 -4.36
C ILE A 350 14.24 23.90 -4.08
N LYS A 351 14.77 24.06 -2.87
CA LYS A 351 15.65 25.20 -2.52
C LYS A 351 16.90 25.20 -3.40
N ASN A 352 17.19 26.35 -4.01
CA ASN A 352 18.37 26.53 -4.83
C ASN A 352 19.65 26.46 -3.96
N PRO A 353 20.72 25.78 -4.42
CA PRO A 353 22.01 25.81 -3.72
C PRO A 353 22.56 27.22 -3.49
N ALA A 354 22.17 28.19 -4.34
CA ALA A 354 22.59 29.58 -4.23
C ALA A 354 22.03 30.34 -3.02
N GLU A 355 21.05 29.79 -2.30
CA GLU A 355 20.48 30.41 -1.08
C GLU A 355 21.12 29.89 0.23
N CYS A 356 22.07 28.95 0.14
CA CYS A 356 22.75 28.41 1.32
C CYS A 356 24.07 29.13 1.66
N ASP A 357 24.57 30.00 0.78
CA ASP A 357 25.84 30.72 0.92
C ASP A 357 25.68 32.22 1.24
N THR A 358 24.50 32.66 1.72
CA THR A 358 24.25 34.05 2.15
C THR A 358 23.90 34.16 3.62
#